data_AF-A0AAV2YWA8-F1
#
_entry.id   AF-A0AAV2YWA8-F1
#
_cell.length_a   1.000
_cell.length_b   1.000
_cell.length_c   1.000
_cell.angle_alpha   90.00
_cell.angle_beta   90.00
_cell.angle_gamma   90.00
#
_symmetry.space_group_name_H-M   'P 1'
#
loop_
_entity.id
_entity.type
_entity.pdbx_description
1 polymer ?
#
loop_
_entity_poly.entity_id
_entity_poly.type
_entity_poly.pdbx_seq_one_letter_code
_entity_poly.pdbx_strand_id
1 'polypeptide(L)'
;MIERCLQQYLTKNEILMTLKAQAKVDPEFTSVVWQKLEEQNPSFFKAYNIQLQLKDQINTFNYLQQQQQQRMQQGKMTLQQHPSAFSSMLSPNTSGVTMGMGMSMGMQLSPSSPLPLPSPIKTDLDTHAFFT
;
A
#
# COMPACT_ATOMS: atom_id res chain seq x y z
N MET A 1 -32.30 1.58 8.88
CA MET A 1 -31.39 2.03 9.96
C MET A 1 -30.21 1.06 10.10
N ILE A 2 -30.43 -0.18 10.57
CA ILE A 2 -29.37 -1.20 10.61
C ILE A 2 -28.90 -1.68 9.23
N GLU A 3 -29.78 -1.72 8.23
CA GLU A 3 -29.42 -2.11 6.86
C GLU A 3 -28.40 -1.17 6.22
N ARG A 4 -28.52 0.15 6.45
CA ARG A 4 -27.53 1.12 5.96
C ARG A 4 -26.18 0.92 6.63
N CYS A 5 -26.16 0.57 7.91
CA CYS A 5 -24.94 0.25 8.63
C CYS A 5 -24.27 -1.02 8.08
N LEU A 6 -25.06 -2.03 7.74
CA LEU A 6 -24.56 -3.24 7.07
C LEU A 6 -24.01 -2.91 5.68
N GLN A 7 -24.72 -2.11 4.88
CA GLN A 7 -24.25 -1.66 3.56
C GLN A 7 -22.93 -0.86 3.59
N GLN A 8 -22.64 -0.18 4.71
CA GLN A 8 -21.39 0.56 4.91
C GLN A 8 -20.22 -0.31 5.39
N TYR A 9 -20.40 -1.63 5.52
CA TYR A 9 -19.38 -2.55 6.03
C TYR A 9 -18.82 -2.08 7.39
N LEU A 10 -19.71 -1.72 8.31
CA LEU A 10 -19.36 -1.37 9.68
C LEU A 10 -19.25 -2.63 10.54
N THR A 11 -18.25 -2.70 11.40
CA THR A 11 -18.15 -3.77 12.39
C THR A 11 -19.31 -3.71 13.38
N LYS A 12 -19.65 -4.83 14.03
CA LYS A 12 -20.71 -4.88 15.05
C LYS A 12 -20.57 -3.72 16.05
N ASN A 13 -19.36 -3.46 16.55
CA ASN A 13 -19.13 -2.37 17.51
C ASN A 13 -19.41 -0.97 16.93
N GLU A 14 -18.96 -0.70 15.70
CA GLU A 14 -19.26 0.56 15.00
C GLU A 14 -20.75 0.76 14.79
N ILE A 15 -21.48 -0.32 14.48
CA ILE A 15 -22.93 -0.30 14.32
C ILE A 15 -23.63 0.04 15.63
N LEU A 16 -23.23 -0.60 16.74
CA LEU A 16 -23.75 -0.27 18.07
C LEU A 16 -23.49 1.20 18.44
N MET A 17 -22.26 1.69 18.22
CA MET A 17 -21.91 3.09 18.50
C MET A 17 -22.70 4.06 17.62
N THR A 18 -22.84 3.77 16.33
CA THR A 18 -23.55 4.62 15.37
C THR A 18 -25.04 4.68 15.67
N LEU A 19 -25.68 3.54 15.95
CA LEU A 19 -27.10 3.48 16.30
C LEU A 19 -27.40 4.14 17.65
N LYS A 20 -26.50 3.99 18.63
CA LYS A 20 -26.59 4.71 19.91
C LYS A 20 -26.48 6.22 19.70
N ALA A 21 -25.50 6.68 18.91
CA ALA A 21 -25.26 8.10 18.69
C ALA A 21 -26.35 8.77 17.84
N GLN A 22 -26.76 8.14 16.74
CA GLN A 22 -27.68 8.74 15.76
C GLN A 22 -29.15 8.53 16.10
N ALA A 23 -29.51 7.36 16.63
CA ALA A 23 -30.90 6.97 16.84
C ALA A 23 -31.25 6.81 18.33
N LYS A 24 -30.31 7.06 19.26
CA LYS A 24 -30.47 6.85 20.71
C LYS A 24 -30.98 5.44 21.06
N VAL A 25 -30.64 4.46 20.22
CA VAL A 25 -31.04 3.08 20.41
C VAL A 25 -30.13 2.44 21.44
N ASP A 26 -30.72 1.65 22.34
CA ASP A 26 -29.96 0.93 23.34
C ASP A 26 -29.00 -0.08 22.67
N PRO A 27 -27.70 -0.10 23.04
CA PRO A 27 -26.75 -1.07 22.51
C PRO A 27 -27.17 -2.52 22.78
N GLU A 28 -27.88 -2.79 23.87
CA GLU A 28 -28.34 -4.12 24.24
C GLU A 28 -29.45 -4.60 23.31
N PHE A 29 -30.42 -3.72 23.02
CA PHE A 29 -31.45 -3.99 22.00
C PHE A 29 -30.83 -4.24 20.62
N THR A 30 -29.84 -3.42 20.24
CA THR A 30 -29.13 -3.58 18.96
C THR A 30 -28.38 -4.91 18.89
N SER A 31 -27.79 -5.36 20.00
CA SER A 31 -27.11 -6.66 20.06
C SER A 31 -28.08 -7.83 19.87
N VAL A 32 -29.28 -7.75 20.46
CA VAL A 32 -30.32 -8.79 20.28
C VAL A 32 -30.80 -8.84 18.83
N VAL A 33 -31.06 -7.67 18.22
CA VAL A 33 -31.46 -7.60 16.80
C VAL A 33 -30.34 -8.14 15.90
N TRP A 34 -29.08 -7.80 16.17
CA TRP A 34 -27.93 -8.32 15.45
C TRP A 34 -27.86 -9.85 15.53
N GLN A 35 -27.94 -10.42 16.74
CA GLN A 35 -27.91 -11.86 16.94
C GLN A 35 -29.03 -12.55 16.17
N LYS A 36 -30.23 -11.99 16.22
CA LYS A 36 -31.37 -12.56 15.50
C LYS A 36 -31.21 -12.47 13.98
N LEU A 37 -30.62 -11.40 13.46
CA LEU A 37 -30.30 -11.29 12.03
C LEU A 37 -29.26 -12.34 11.60
N GLU A 38 -28.25 -12.57 12.43
CA GLU A 38 -27.20 -13.56 12.18
C GLU A 38 -27.74 -14.99 12.21
N GLU A 39 -28.59 -15.32 13.18
CA GLU A 39 -29.27 -16.62 13.28
C GLU A 39 -30.20 -16.87 12.08
N GLN A 40 -30.92 -15.85 11.60
CA GLN A 40 -31.84 -15.99 10.47
C GLN A 40 -31.11 -16.05 9.12
N ASN A 41 -29.93 -15.41 8.99
CA ASN A 41 -29.23 -15.26 7.71
C ASN A 41 -27.74 -15.62 7.80
N PRO A 42 -27.37 -16.85 8.20
CA PRO A 42 -25.97 -17.20 8.46
C PRO A 42 -25.07 -17.14 7.22
N SER A 43 -25.61 -17.41 6.02
CA SER A 43 -24.87 -17.32 4.76
C SER A 43 -24.49 -15.87 4.43
N PHE A 44 -25.42 -14.94 4.64
CA PHE A 44 -25.18 -13.51 4.43
C PHE A 44 -24.08 -13.01 5.38
N PHE A 45 -24.19 -13.30 6.68
CA PHE A 45 -23.20 -12.84 7.66
C PHE A 45 -21.82 -13.47 7.45
N LYS A 46 -21.73 -14.71 6.94
CA LYS A 46 -20.44 -15.28 6.51
C LYS A 46 -19.80 -14.47 5.39
N ALA A 47 -20.53 -14.18 4.32
CA ALA A 47 -20.04 -13.37 3.20
C ALA A 47 -19.68 -11.95 3.68
N TYR A 48 -20.52 -11.36 4.53
CA TYR A 48 -20.30 -10.04 5.11
C TYR A 48 -19.02 -9.95 5.94
N ASN A 49 -18.74 -10.96 6.78
CA ASN A 49 -17.52 -11.01 7.58
C ASN A 49 -16.27 -11.12 6.69
N ILE A 50 -16.33 -11.90 5.60
CA ILE A 50 -15.23 -11.98 4.62
C ILE A 50 -15.00 -10.61 3.98
N GLN A 51 -16.07 -9.90 3.58
CA GLN A 51 -15.97 -8.56 3.01
C GLN A 51 -15.41 -7.53 4.00
N LEU A 52 -15.81 -7.60 5.27
CA LEU A 52 -15.24 -6.78 6.35
C LEU A 52 -13.73 -7.01 6.48
N GLN A 53 -13.29 -8.27 6.51
CA GLN A 53 -11.87 -8.62 6.59
C GLN A 53 -11.11 -8.13 5.36
N LEU A 54 -11.67 -8.28 4.16
CA LEU A 54 -11.06 -7.79 2.93
C LEU A 54 -10.87 -6.28 2.95
N LYS A 55 -11.88 -5.52 3.41
CA LYS A 55 -11.79 -4.06 3.57
C LYS A 55 -10.64 -3.68 4.50
N ASP A 56 -10.53 -4.37 5.65
CA ASP A 56 -9.48 -4.12 6.63
C ASP A 56 -8.07 -4.43 6.08
N GLN A 57 -7.95 -5.53 5.33
CA GLN A 57 -6.70 -5.89 4.65
C GLN A 57 -6.29 -4.84 3.60
N ILE A 58 -7.23 -4.36 2.78
CA ILE A 58 -6.98 -3.29 1.80
C ILE A 58 -6.53 -2.01 2.51
N ASN A 59 -7.19 -1.62 3.60
CA ASN A 59 -6.82 -0.44 4.37
C ASN A 59 -5.41 -0.57 4.96
N THR A 60 -5.09 -1.73 5.53
CA THR A 60 -3.76 -2.02 6.06
C THR A 60 -2.71 -1.95 4.96
N PHE A 61 -2.98 -2.55 3.81
CA PHE A 61 -2.08 -2.49 2.65
C PHE A 61 -1.86 -1.05 2.18
N ASN A 62 -2.91 -0.25 2.06
CA ASN A 62 -2.84 1.16 1.66
C ASN A 62 -1.99 1.97 2.65
N TYR A 63 -2.17 1.74 3.96
CA TYR A 63 -1.36 2.36 5.00
C TYR A 63 0.13 2.01 4.88
N LEU A 64 0.44 0.71 4.70
CA LEU A 64 1.82 0.24 4.53
C LEU A 64 2.47 0.79 3.25
N GLN A 65 1.73 0.84 2.14
CA GLN A 65 2.20 1.46 0.90
C GLN A 65 2.49 2.95 1.09
N GLN A 66 1.58 3.70 1.73
CA GLN A 66 1.79 5.11 2.02
C GLN A 66 3.06 5.32 2.87
N GLN A 67 3.27 4.49 3.89
CA GLN A 67 4.47 4.53 4.72
C GLN A 67 5.74 4.22 3.92
N GLN A 68 5.68 3.28 2.97
CA GLN A 68 6.79 2.99 2.07
C GLN A 68 7.11 4.19 1.16
N GLN A 69 6.08 4.82 0.58
CA GLN A 69 6.24 6.02 -0.25
C GLN A 69 6.86 7.18 0.52
N GLN A 70 6.42 7.42 1.76
CA GLN A 70 7.01 8.45 2.63
C GLN A 70 8.49 8.18 2.93
N ARG A 71 8.86 6.92 3.25
CA ARG A 71 10.27 6.54 3.45
C ARG A 71 11.11 6.71 2.19
N MET A 72 10.57 6.37 1.01
CA MET A 72 11.28 6.59 -0.26
C MET A 72 11.44 8.08 -0.59
N GLN A 73 10.47 8.92 -0.26
CA GLN A 73 10.59 10.37 -0.42
C GLN A 73 11.62 10.97 0.55
N GLN A 74 11.67 10.50 1.79
CA GLN A 74 12.70 10.89 2.77
C GLN A 74 14.10 10.40 2.36
N GLY A 75 14.22 9.17 1.84
CA GLY A 75 15.49 8.63 1.33
C GLY A 75 15.98 9.27 0.02
N LYS A 76 15.09 9.88 -0.77
CA LYS A 76 15.48 10.70 -1.92
C LYS A 76 16.09 12.04 -1.52
N MET A 77 15.88 12.52 -0.29
CA MET A 77 16.54 13.73 0.24
C MET A 77 18.03 13.49 0.58
N THR A 78 18.49 12.24 0.73
CA THR A 78 19.89 11.92 1.06
C THR A 78 20.78 11.58 -0.14
N LEU A 79 20.27 11.65 -1.39
CA LEU A 79 21.08 11.37 -2.60
C LEU A 79 21.05 12.51 -3.63
N GLN A 80 20.90 13.76 -3.18
CA GLN A 80 21.08 14.93 -4.03
C GLN A 80 21.84 16.06 -3.33
N GLN A 81 23.01 15.75 -2.77
CA GLN A 81 24.05 16.76 -2.52
C GLN A 81 25.45 16.11 -2.58
N HIS A 82 26.07 16.06 -3.77
CA HIS A 82 27.19 16.96 -4.08
C HIS A 82 27.58 16.88 -5.57
N PRO A 83 28.01 18.01 -6.18
CA PRO A 83 28.40 18.10 -7.58
C PRO A 83 29.82 17.56 -7.83
N SER A 84 30.03 17.04 -9.03
CA SER A 84 31.26 17.08 -9.83
C SER A 84 32.49 17.73 -9.18
N ALA A 85 33.23 17.00 -8.35
CA ALA A 85 34.52 17.46 -7.83
C ALA A 85 35.43 16.28 -7.47
N PHE A 86 35.76 15.43 -8.44
CA PHE A 86 36.95 14.58 -8.35
C PHE A 86 37.56 14.36 -9.74
N SER A 87 37.77 15.45 -10.47
CA SER A 87 38.62 15.46 -11.67
C SER A 87 39.73 16.48 -11.45
N SER A 88 40.63 16.16 -10.53
CA SER A 88 41.91 16.85 -10.31
C SER A 88 42.69 16.03 -9.29
N MET A 89 43.99 15.82 -9.54
CA MET A 89 44.92 14.92 -8.84
C MET A 89 44.82 13.48 -9.38
N LEU A 90 45.72 12.97 -10.22
CA LEU A 90 47.18 13.16 -10.25
C LEU A 90 47.69 12.94 -11.69
N SER A 91 48.42 13.92 -12.23
CA SER A 91 49.50 13.64 -13.18
C SER A 91 50.82 13.92 -12.46
N PRO A 92 51.77 12.99 -12.56
CA PRO A 92 53.11 13.43 -12.94
C PRO A 92 53.61 12.60 -14.12
N ASN A 93 54.02 13.33 -15.15
CA ASN A 93 54.90 12.87 -16.19
C ASN A 93 56.26 12.51 -15.59
N THR A 94 56.70 11.24 -15.67
CA THR A 94 58.12 10.88 -15.61
C THR A 94 58.40 9.73 -16.56
N SER A 95 59.26 9.99 -17.54
CA SER A 95 59.81 9.08 -18.53
C SER A 95 60.40 7.80 -17.91
N GLY A 96 60.05 6.63 -18.44
CA GLY A 96 60.66 5.36 -18.05
C GLY A 96 60.01 4.16 -18.75
N VAL A 97 60.76 3.51 -19.61
CA VAL A 97 60.41 2.30 -20.38
C VAL A 97 60.02 1.13 -19.45
N THR A 98 58.91 0.44 -19.72
CA THR A 98 58.78 -1.01 -19.47
C THR A 98 57.56 -1.60 -20.18
N MET A 99 57.81 -2.65 -20.96
CA MET A 99 56.79 -3.54 -21.53
C MET A 99 56.18 -4.41 -20.42
N GLY A 100 54.86 -4.58 -20.40
CA GLY A 100 54.19 -5.51 -19.50
C GLY A 100 52.80 -5.87 -20.01
N MET A 101 52.69 -7.05 -20.62
CA MET A 101 51.44 -7.71 -20.98
C MET A 101 50.51 -7.84 -19.77
N GLY A 102 49.25 -7.43 -19.95
CA GLY A 102 48.18 -7.59 -18.96
C GLY A 102 46.82 -7.27 -19.56
N MET A 103 46.37 -8.07 -20.53
CA MET A 103 44.97 -8.02 -21.01
C MET A 103 44.07 -8.61 -19.92
N SER A 104 43.61 -7.76 -18.99
CA SER A 104 42.55 -8.12 -18.04
C SER A 104 41.21 -8.05 -18.76
N MET A 105 40.60 -9.21 -19.03
CA MET A 105 39.17 -9.30 -19.36
C MET A 105 38.35 -8.85 -18.14
N GLY A 106 37.99 -7.57 -18.10
CA GLY A 106 36.94 -7.08 -17.22
C GLY A 106 35.58 -7.44 -17.82
N MET A 107 34.89 -8.43 -17.24
CA MET A 107 33.45 -8.59 -17.48
C MET A 107 32.73 -7.37 -16.91
N GLN A 108 32.43 -6.42 -17.79
CA GLN A 108 31.62 -5.26 -17.48
C GLN A 108 30.17 -5.70 -17.30
N LEU A 109 29.79 -5.99 -16.07
CA LEU A 109 28.39 -6.13 -15.66
C LEU A 109 27.76 -4.74 -15.69
N SER A 110 27.19 -4.38 -16.84
CA SER A 110 26.29 -3.23 -16.99
C SER A 110 25.15 -3.33 -15.96
N PRO A 111 24.87 -2.27 -15.19
CA PRO A 111 23.72 -2.28 -14.27
C PRO A 111 22.44 -2.32 -15.10
N SER A 112 21.67 -3.39 -14.92
CA SER A 112 20.38 -3.59 -15.57
C SER A 112 19.45 -2.42 -15.25
N SER A 113 18.92 -1.80 -16.30
CA SER A 113 17.92 -0.75 -16.22
C SER A 113 16.76 -1.15 -15.29
N PRO A 114 16.24 -0.26 -14.45
CA PRO A 114 15.08 -0.56 -13.64
C PRO A 114 13.88 -0.83 -14.56
N LEU A 115 13.27 -2.01 -14.39
CA LEU A 115 12.05 -2.42 -15.08
C LEU A 115 10.97 -1.33 -14.93
N PRO A 116 10.15 -1.09 -15.98
CA PRO A 116 9.08 -0.12 -15.88
C PRO A 116 8.07 -0.59 -14.83
N LEU A 117 7.78 0.27 -13.87
CA LEU A 117 6.71 0.05 -12.89
C LEU A 117 5.39 -0.19 -13.64
N PRO A 118 4.58 -1.19 -13.25
CA PRO A 118 3.23 -1.31 -13.78
C PRO A 118 2.46 -0.05 -13.41
N SER A 119 1.82 0.56 -14.42
CA SER A 119 1.00 1.75 -14.27
C SER A 119 0.01 1.60 -13.11
N PRO A 120 -0.32 2.68 -12.38
CA PRO A 120 -1.37 2.64 -11.38
C PRO A 120 -2.64 2.10 -12.04
N ILE A 121 -3.21 1.04 -11.45
CA ILE A 121 -4.53 0.55 -11.83
C ILE A 121 -5.43 1.76 -11.77
N LYS A 122 -5.88 2.19 -12.95
CA LYS A 122 -6.92 3.20 -13.08
C LYS A 122 -8.09 2.60 -12.31
N THR A 123 -8.36 3.12 -11.12
CA THR A 123 -9.61 2.91 -10.42
C THR A 123 -10.66 3.66 -11.23
N ASP A 124 -10.98 3.11 -12.40
CA ASP A 124 -12.15 3.56 -13.13
C ASP A 124 -13.34 3.15 -12.28
N LEU A 125 -13.99 4.19 -11.79
CA LEU A 125 -14.97 4.22 -10.73
C LEU A 125 -16.33 3.74 -11.24
N ASP A 126 -16.37 2.68 -12.03
CA ASP A 126 -17.63 2.07 -12.49
C ASP A 126 -18.17 1.10 -11.44
N THR A 127 -18.43 1.63 -10.24
CA THR A 127 -19.28 0.96 -9.23
C THR A 127 -20.76 0.95 -9.65
N HIS A 128 -21.12 1.64 -10.75
CA HIS A 128 -22.48 1.69 -11.26
C HIS A 128 -22.85 0.56 -12.23
N ALA A 129 -21.90 -0.28 -12.67
CA ALA A 129 -22.20 -1.37 -13.62
C ALA A 129 -22.73 -2.67 -12.97
N PHE A 130 -22.74 -2.78 -11.64
CA PHE A 130 -23.16 -4.01 -10.95
C PHE A 130 -24.63 -4.05 -10.53
N PHE A 131 -25.42 -3.01 -10.82
CA PHE A 131 -26.84 -2.93 -10.47
C PHE A 131 -27.76 -2.58 -11.67
N THR A 132 -27.64 -3.33 -12.76
CA THR A 132 -28.73 -3.55 -13.74
C THR A 132 -28.77 -5.03 -14.06
#